data_AF-A0A6A6D4Z4-F1
#
_entry.id   AF-A0A6A6D4Z4-F1
#
_cell.length_a   1.000
_cell.length_b   1.000
_cell.length_c   1.000
_cell.angle_alpha   90.00
_cell.angle_beta   90.00
_cell.angle_gamma   90.00
#
_symmetry.space_group_name_H-M   'P 1'
#
loop_
_entity.id
_entity.type
_entity.pdbx_description
1 polymer ?
#
loop_
_entity_poly.entity_id
_entity_poly.type
_entity_poly.pdbx_seq_one_letter_code
_entity_poly.pdbx_strand_id
1 'polypeptide(L)'
;MTIASKSKRVSFDADPRDYHENENFKCYGDPEPHIRSQRIIYRSGDYKWHIKVTFQGTILYKGDTQGLLNEQKKRTVRGRQLRNFIQYIEFESLPLLDDTVTEVVFEPSNTNQQPRSVKLPLGSNIMNLPADNGYRQFSGQFDYRIIEDLSKIFYPPLPRNCSVAVLPFSNIRKVRDIAPAISLVQIASQKQDYIFKSIDRPLYQPRDSYIIQRELLNLELLRQSPGIIQLVSIIGSGNPYHTGRSKDHSNVLRGFLLEYHTDGTLEETLEK
;
A
#
# COMPACT_ATOMS: atom_id res chain seq x y z
N MET A 1 -31.33 -20.69 -25.68
CA MET A 1 -31.14 -19.53 -24.78
C MET A 1 -29.71 -19.55 -24.30
N THR A 2 -28.82 -18.85 -25.02
CA THR A 2 -27.39 -18.82 -24.68
C THR A 2 -27.16 -17.58 -23.81
N ILE A 3 -27.03 -17.77 -22.50
CA ILE A 3 -26.68 -16.69 -21.59
C ILE A 3 -25.21 -16.37 -21.85
N ALA A 4 -24.97 -15.29 -22.59
CA ALA A 4 -23.66 -14.68 -22.70
C ALA A 4 -23.21 -14.25 -21.30
N SER A 5 -22.25 -15.00 -20.73
CA SER A 5 -21.49 -14.58 -19.57
C SER A 5 -20.75 -13.29 -19.98
N LYS A 6 -21.26 -12.15 -19.50
CA LYS A 6 -20.53 -10.89 -19.56
C LYS A 6 -19.32 -11.07 -18.65
N SER A 7 -18.14 -11.23 -19.25
CA SER A 7 -16.86 -11.12 -18.56
C SER A 7 -16.84 -9.78 -17.82
N LYS A 8 -17.08 -9.82 -16.50
CA LYS A 8 -16.87 -8.66 -15.63
C LYS A 8 -15.39 -8.35 -15.74
N ARG A 9 -15.08 -7.22 -16.37
CA ARG A 9 -13.74 -6.66 -16.39
C ARG A 9 -13.35 -6.45 -14.92
N VAL A 10 -12.45 -7.27 -14.41
CA VAL A 10 -11.91 -7.13 -13.07
C VAL A 10 -11.22 -5.77 -13.00
N SER A 11 -11.82 -4.84 -12.26
CA SER A 11 -11.22 -3.52 -12.01
C SER A 11 -10.46 -3.59 -10.71
N PHE A 12 -9.13 -3.61 -10.80
CA PHE A 12 -8.26 -3.28 -9.68
C PHE A 12 -7.64 -1.91 -9.92
N ASP A 13 -7.45 -1.15 -8.85
CA ASP A 13 -6.72 0.11 -8.90
C ASP A 13 -5.24 -0.17 -8.62
N ALA A 14 -4.37 0.15 -9.57
CA ALA A 14 -2.92 0.05 -9.43
C ALA A 14 -2.26 1.40 -9.71
N ASP A 15 -1.73 2.05 -8.68
CA ASP A 15 -0.95 3.29 -8.84
C ASP A 15 0.48 2.93 -9.31
N PRO A 16 0.98 3.53 -10.40
CA PRO A 16 2.37 3.34 -10.82
C PRO A 16 3.41 3.70 -9.74
N ARG A 17 3.06 4.55 -8.78
CA ARG A 17 3.91 4.97 -7.64
C ARG A 17 4.07 3.87 -6.60
N ASP A 18 3.18 2.89 -6.56
CA ASP A 18 3.20 1.76 -5.62
C ASP A 18 4.06 0.58 -6.09
N TYR A 19 4.81 0.76 -7.18
CA TYR A 19 5.80 -0.21 -7.65
C TYR A 19 7.09 -0.13 -6.81
N HIS A 20 7.60 -1.28 -6.38
CA HIS A 20 8.85 -1.39 -5.64
C HIS A 20 9.72 -2.53 -6.18
N GLU A 21 11.04 -2.37 -6.14
CA GLU A 21 12.01 -3.39 -6.52
C GLU A 21 13.17 -3.39 -5.53
N ASN A 22 13.69 -4.57 -5.22
CA ASN A 22 14.86 -4.70 -4.36
C ASN A 22 16.08 -4.17 -5.11
N GLU A 23 16.71 -3.11 -4.62
CA GLU A 23 17.84 -2.45 -5.29
C GLU A 23 19.21 -3.15 -5.09
N ASN A 24 19.29 -4.17 -4.24
CA ASN A 24 20.55 -4.87 -3.94
C ASN A 24 21.21 -5.47 -5.20
N PHE A 25 20.42 -5.77 -6.24
CA PHE A 25 20.93 -6.23 -7.53
C PHE A 25 21.99 -5.29 -8.13
N LYS A 26 21.89 -3.98 -7.87
CA LYS A 26 22.89 -2.99 -8.30
C LYS A 26 24.25 -3.23 -7.63
N CYS A 27 24.24 -3.62 -6.36
CA CYS A 27 25.45 -3.90 -5.59
C CYS A 27 26.10 -5.23 -6.02
N TYR A 28 25.28 -6.22 -6.41
CA TYR A 28 25.76 -7.52 -6.87
C TYR A 28 26.17 -7.54 -8.35
N GLY A 29 25.94 -6.46 -9.10
CA GLY A 29 26.20 -6.40 -10.53
C GLY A 29 25.24 -7.24 -11.37
N ASP A 30 24.10 -7.61 -10.80
CA ASP A 30 23.06 -8.35 -11.49
C ASP A 30 22.38 -7.47 -12.56
N PRO A 31 21.92 -8.05 -13.68
CA PRO A 31 21.34 -7.29 -14.78
C PRO A 31 19.95 -6.71 -14.45
N GLU A 32 19.27 -7.26 -13.44
CA GLU A 32 17.91 -6.91 -13.07
C GLU A 32 17.62 -7.23 -11.58
N PRO A 33 16.58 -6.62 -10.97
CA PRO A 33 16.17 -6.99 -9.62
C PRO A 33 15.50 -8.37 -9.58
N HIS A 34 15.85 -9.17 -8.58
CA HIS A 34 15.25 -10.50 -8.32
C HIS A 34 13.91 -10.46 -7.59
N ILE A 35 13.58 -9.31 -6.99
CA ILE A 35 12.32 -9.11 -6.26
C ILE A 35 11.69 -7.82 -6.76
N ARG A 36 10.43 -7.92 -7.19
CA ARG A 36 9.61 -6.80 -7.66
C ARG A 36 8.23 -6.92 -7.06
N SER A 37 7.62 -5.81 -6.70
CA SER A 37 6.27 -5.82 -6.14
C SER A 37 5.45 -4.63 -6.61
N GLN A 38 4.13 -4.82 -6.62
CA GLN A 38 3.15 -3.81 -6.94
C GLN A 38 1.99 -3.95 -5.96
N ARG A 39 1.61 -2.87 -5.28
CA ARG A 39 0.36 -2.83 -4.51
C ARG A 39 -0.81 -2.50 -5.42
N ILE A 40 -1.94 -3.16 -5.15
CA ILE A 40 -3.21 -2.97 -5.85
C ILE A 40 -4.37 -3.02 -4.84
N ILE A 41 -5.51 -2.43 -5.22
CA ILE A 41 -6.78 -2.62 -4.52
C ILE A 41 -7.70 -3.44 -5.41
N TYR A 42 -8.05 -4.63 -4.95
CA TYR A 42 -8.98 -5.53 -5.62
C TYR A 42 -10.38 -5.39 -5.03
N ARG A 43 -11.41 -5.27 -5.89
CA ARG A 43 -12.81 -5.19 -5.46
C ARG A 43 -13.63 -6.30 -6.11
N SER A 44 -14.43 -6.99 -5.31
CA SER A 44 -15.43 -7.94 -5.80
C SER A 44 -16.71 -7.81 -5.00
N GLY A 45 -17.79 -7.40 -5.67
CA GLY A 45 -19.03 -6.99 -5.00
C GLY A 45 -18.78 -5.78 -4.09
N ASP A 46 -19.26 -5.86 -2.85
CA ASP A 46 -19.07 -4.83 -1.82
C ASP A 46 -17.75 -4.97 -1.04
N TYR A 47 -16.96 -6.00 -1.37
CA TYR A 47 -15.71 -6.30 -0.68
C TYR A 47 -14.50 -5.68 -1.35
N LYS A 48 -13.52 -5.30 -0.53
CA LYS A 48 -12.30 -4.62 -0.97
C LYS A 48 -11.07 -5.23 -0.28
N TRP A 49 -10.16 -5.80 -1.06
CA TRP A 49 -8.90 -6.34 -0.56
C TRP A 49 -7.73 -5.45 -0.97
N HIS A 50 -6.79 -5.28 -0.05
CA HIS A 50 -5.50 -4.68 -0.33
C HIS A 50 -4.51 -5.80 -0.63
N ILE A 51 -3.89 -5.75 -1.80
CA ILE A 51 -3.04 -6.84 -2.27
C ILE A 51 -1.68 -6.28 -2.68
N LYS A 52 -0.61 -6.93 -2.23
CA LYS A 52 0.74 -6.74 -2.72
C LYS A 52 1.10 -7.94 -3.58
N VAL A 53 1.33 -7.74 -4.87
CA VAL A 53 1.76 -8.82 -5.76
C VAL A 53 3.26 -8.74 -5.91
N THR A 54 3.97 -9.81 -5.52
CA THR A 54 5.43 -9.85 -5.48
C THR A 54 5.95 -10.97 -6.38
N PHE A 55 6.73 -10.60 -7.38
CA PHE A 55 7.50 -11.54 -8.20
C PHE A 55 8.85 -11.82 -7.54
N GLN A 56 9.20 -13.10 -7.46
CA GLN A 56 10.55 -13.57 -7.09
C GLN A 56 11.15 -14.36 -8.24
N GLY A 57 12.33 -13.95 -8.70
CA GLY A 57 13.06 -14.60 -9.78
C GLY A 57 13.61 -13.63 -10.82
N THR A 58 14.18 -14.21 -11.88
CA THR A 58 14.75 -13.48 -13.01
C THR A 58 13.83 -13.59 -14.22
N ILE A 59 13.70 -12.50 -14.97
CA ILE A 59 13.08 -12.45 -16.29
C ILE A 59 14.15 -12.61 -17.38
N LEU A 60 15.39 -12.24 -17.11
CA LEU A 60 16.47 -12.31 -18.09
C LEU A 60 17.15 -13.68 -18.05
N TYR A 61 17.36 -14.28 -19.23
CA TYR A 61 18.12 -15.51 -19.42
C TYR A 61 19.33 -15.31 -20.35
N LYS A 62 20.29 -16.23 -20.26
CA LYS A 62 21.42 -16.29 -21.19
C LYS A 62 20.90 -16.54 -22.61
N GLY A 63 21.07 -15.57 -23.50
CA GLY A 63 20.61 -15.62 -24.89
C GLY A 63 19.53 -14.61 -25.25
N ASP A 64 19.06 -13.82 -24.28
CA ASP A 64 18.10 -12.74 -24.56
C ASP A 64 18.65 -11.68 -25.49
N THR A 65 17.76 -11.12 -26.31
CA THR A 65 18.12 -10.05 -27.25
C THR A 65 18.62 -8.81 -26.51
N GLN A 66 19.56 -8.09 -27.12
CA GLN A 66 20.06 -6.82 -26.58
C GLN A 66 18.94 -5.79 -26.37
N GLY A 67 17.85 -5.87 -27.14
CA GLY A 67 16.64 -5.06 -26.98
C GLY A 67 15.94 -5.33 -25.65
N LEU A 68 15.62 -6.59 -25.35
CA LEU A 68 14.99 -6.98 -24.07
C LEU A 68 15.89 -6.62 -22.88
N LEU A 69 17.19 -6.87 -22.98
CA LEU A 69 18.18 -6.48 -21.97
C LEU A 69 18.17 -4.96 -21.72
N ASN A 70 18.11 -4.14 -22.76
CA ASN A 70 18.09 -2.68 -22.64
C ASN A 70 16.77 -2.15 -22.07
N GLU A 71 15.65 -2.80 -22.39
CA GLU A 71 14.34 -2.45 -21.82
C GLU A 71 14.24 -2.82 -20.35
N GLN A 72 14.71 -4.02 -19.97
CA GLN A 72 14.71 -4.48 -18.59
C GLN A 72 15.63 -3.68 -17.68
N LYS A 73 16.50 -2.78 -18.19
CA LYS A 73 17.23 -1.80 -17.38
C LYS A 73 16.34 -0.67 -16.85
N LYS A 74 15.19 -0.40 -17.49
CA LYS A 74 14.30 0.72 -17.13
C LYS A 74 13.28 0.30 -16.07
N ARG A 75 13.36 0.91 -14.88
CA ARG A 75 12.40 0.72 -13.77
C ARG A 75 10.93 0.89 -14.21
N THR A 76 10.67 1.89 -15.05
CA THR A 76 9.33 2.17 -15.58
C THR A 76 8.78 1.05 -16.45
N VAL A 77 9.63 0.41 -17.25
CA VAL A 77 9.26 -0.74 -18.10
C VAL A 77 8.95 -1.95 -17.22
N ARG A 78 9.85 -2.29 -16.28
CA ARG A 78 9.63 -3.41 -15.33
C ARG A 78 8.32 -3.26 -14.57
N GLY A 79 8.05 -2.07 -14.02
CA GLY A 79 6.81 -1.79 -13.31
C GLY A 79 5.57 -1.88 -14.21
N ARG A 80 5.65 -1.40 -15.46
CA ARG A 80 4.56 -1.56 -16.43
C ARG A 80 4.31 -3.04 -16.77
N GLN A 81 5.36 -3.82 -16.99
CA GLN A 81 5.24 -5.24 -17.32
C GLN A 81 4.62 -6.05 -16.18
N LEU A 82 5.01 -5.79 -14.93
CA LEU A 82 4.40 -6.41 -13.75
C LEU A 82 2.93 -6.03 -13.64
N ARG A 83 2.58 -4.74 -13.78
CA ARG A 83 1.16 -4.31 -13.78
C ARG A 83 0.34 -4.95 -14.89
N ASN A 84 0.90 -5.07 -16.10
CA ASN A 84 0.23 -5.74 -17.20
C ASN A 84 0.02 -7.22 -16.87
N PHE A 85 1.03 -7.90 -16.32
CA PHE A 85 0.90 -9.30 -15.92
C PHE A 85 -0.17 -9.52 -14.84
N ILE A 86 -0.23 -8.63 -13.85
CA ILE A 86 -1.23 -8.67 -12.76
C ILE A 86 -2.66 -8.68 -13.30
N GLN A 87 -2.92 -8.06 -14.46
CA GLN A 87 -4.25 -8.06 -15.08
C GLN A 87 -4.77 -9.45 -15.46
N TYR A 88 -3.89 -10.45 -15.52
CA TYR A 88 -4.23 -11.81 -15.89
C TYR A 88 -4.36 -12.74 -14.68
N ILE A 89 -4.11 -12.26 -13.45
CA ILE A 89 -4.28 -13.05 -12.23
C ILE A 89 -5.77 -13.11 -11.87
N GLU A 90 -6.29 -14.32 -11.67
CA GLU A 90 -7.66 -14.54 -11.21
C GLU A 90 -7.76 -14.41 -9.70
N PHE A 91 -7.83 -13.17 -9.20
CA PHE A 91 -7.89 -12.88 -7.76
C PHE A 91 -9.08 -13.50 -7.03
N GLU A 92 -10.20 -13.78 -7.72
CA GLU A 92 -11.36 -14.51 -7.15
C GLU A 92 -11.02 -15.94 -6.75
N SER A 93 -10.03 -16.55 -7.40
CA SER A 93 -9.58 -17.92 -7.16
C SER A 93 -8.51 -18.00 -6.06
N LEU A 94 -8.05 -16.85 -5.54
CA LEU A 94 -7.03 -16.79 -4.50
C LEU A 94 -7.67 -16.75 -3.09
N PRO A 95 -7.07 -17.41 -2.09
CA PRO A 95 -7.51 -17.30 -0.70
C PRO A 95 -7.01 -15.97 -0.09
N LEU A 96 -7.61 -14.86 -0.51
CA LEU A 96 -7.28 -13.52 -0.03
C LEU A 96 -7.60 -13.39 1.46
N LEU A 97 -6.71 -12.71 2.20
CA LEU A 97 -6.84 -12.49 3.64
C LEU A 97 -7.71 -11.26 3.91
N ASP A 98 -8.62 -11.38 4.87
CA ASP A 98 -9.54 -10.29 5.26
C ASP A 98 -8.88 -9.31 6.24
N ASP A 99 -9.28 -8.04 6.18
CA ASP A 99 -8.89 -6.94 7.08
C ASP A 99 -7.38 -6.67 7.19
N THR A 100 -6.63 -7.07 6.16
CA THR A 100 -5.17 -6.97 6.10
C THR A 100 -4.70 -6.75 4.65
N VAL A 101 -3.39 -6.64 4.48
CA VAL A 101 -2.77 -6.66 3.15
C VAL A 101 -2.34 -8.09 2.84
N THR A 102 -2.94 -8.67 1.82
CA THR A 102 -2.55 -9.98 1.28
C THR A 102 -1.33 -9.82 0.39
N GLU A 103 -0.23 -10.51 0.67
CA GLU A 103 0.89 -10.59 -0.26
C GLU A 103 0.81 -11.90 -1.08
N VAL A 104 0.62 -11.74 -2.39
CA VAL A 104 0.66 -12.83 -3.38
C VAL A 104 2.09 -12.89 -3.90
N VAL A 105 2.87 -13.83 -3.37
CA VAL A 105 4.24 -14.07 -3.84
C VAL A 105 4.18 -15.13 -4.92
N PHE A 106 4.73 -14.84 -6.09
CA PHE A 106 4.79 -15.77 -7.21
C PHE A 106 6.18 -15.84 -7.84
N GLU A 107 6.53 -16.99 -8.36
CA GLU A 107 7.83 -17.29 -8.97
C GLU A 107 7.67 -18.26 -10.15
N PRO A 108 8.61 -18.30 -11.10
CA PRO A 108 8.58 -19.27 -12.19
C PRO A 108 8.55 -20.69 -11.65
N SER A 109 7.65 -21.53 -12.16
CA SER A 109 7.58 -22.93 -11.74
C SER A 109 8.89 -23.66 -12.05
N ASN A 110 9.49 -24.29 -11.05
CA ASN A 110 10.65 -25.16 -11.27
C ASN A 110 10.18 -26.57 -11.63
N THR A 111 10.40 -27.00 -12.87
CA THR A 111 10.02 -28.36 -13.32
C THR A 111 10.76 -29.47 -12.56
N ASN A 112 11.82 -29.15 -11.83
CA ASN A 112 12.68 -30.12 -11.14
C ASN A 112 12.48 -30.17 -9.61
N GLN A 113 11.52 -29.43 -9.05
CA GLN A 113 11.23 -29.45 -7.60
C GLN A 113 9.75 -29.76 -7.29
N GLN A 114 9.55 -30.26 -6.07
CA GLN A 114 8.44 -31.03 -5.49
C GLN A 114 6.99 -30.83 -6.01
N PRO A 115 6.16 -31.90 -5.98
CA PRO A 115 4.74 -31.91 -6.40
C PRO A 115 3.76 -31.13 -5.48
N ARG A 116 4.26 -30.24 -4.61
CA ARG A 116 3.45 -29.48 -3.63
C ARG A 116 3.29 -28.00 -3.96
N SER A 117 3.79 -27.53 -5.10
CA SER A 117 3.63 -26.12 -5.47
C SER A 117 2.22 -25.84 -5.99
N VAL A 118 1.59 -24.78 -5.47
CA VAL A 118 0.25 -24.34 -5.90
C VAL A 118 0.43 -23.42 -7.11
N LYS A 119 -0.27 -23.71 -8.21
CA LYS A 119 -0.18 -22.92 -9.45
C LYS A 119 -0.95 -21.61 -9.34
N LEU A 120 -0.33 -20.51 -9.77
CA LEU A 120 -0.99 -19.21 -9.79
C LEU A 120 -2.19 -19.28 -10.75
N PRO A 121 -3.42 -19.01 -10.29
CA PRO A 121 -4.58 -19.01 -11.15
C PRO A 121 -4.50 -17.81 -12.11
N LEU A 122 -4.37 -18.12 -13.40
CA LEU A 122 -4.27 -17.15 -14.48
C LEU A 122 -5.43 -17.31 -15.44
N GLY A 123 -5.97 -16.18 -15.90
CA GLY A 123 -7.04 -16.14 -16.87
C GLY A 123 -6.63 -16.79 -18.19
N SER A 124 -7.59 -17.41 -18.87
CA SER A 124 -7.41 -18.02 -20.21
C SER A 124 -6.84 -17.05 -21.26
N ASN A 125 -6.99 -15.74 -21.04
CA ASN A 125 -6.45 -14.68 -21.86
C ASN A 125 -4.96 -14.39 -21.62
N ILE A 126 -4.25 -15.09 -20.73
CA ILE A 126 -2.80 -14.91 -20.48
C ILE A 126 -1.96 -15.01 -21.77
N MET A 127 -2.44 -15.76 -22.75
CA MET A 127 -1.81 -15.86 -24.08
C MET A 127 -1.80 -14.53 -24.85
N ASN A 128 -2.65 -13.57 -24.45
CA ASN A 128 -2.69 -12.21 -24.99
C ASN A 128 -1.69 -11.26 -24.31
N LEU A 129 -0.84 -11.74 -23.40
CA LEU A 129 0.21 -10.92 -22.80
C LEU A 129 1.13 -10.38 -23.93
N PRO A 130 1.45 -9.07 -23.92
CA PRO A 130 2.27 -8.47 -24.97
C PRO A 130 3.58 -9.24 -25.21
N ALA A 131 3.99 -9.35 -26.48
CA ALA A 131 5.16 -10.14 -26.86
C ALA A 131 6.47 -9.61 -26.25
N ASP A 132 6.51 -8.31 -25.96
CA ASP A 132 7.61 -7.62 -25.28
C ASP A 132 7.56 -7.76 -23.75
N ASN A 133 6.50 -8.34 -23.18
CA ASN A 133 6.38 -8.54 -21.74
C ASN A 133 7.20 -9.75 -21.28
N GLY A 134 8.20 -9.50 -20.43
CA GLY A 134 9.13 -10.53 -19.98
C GLY A 134 8.48 -11.71 -19.24
N TYR A 135 7.29 -11.55 -18.64
CA TYR A 135 6.61 -12.66 -17.98
C TYR A 135 6.06 -13.72 -18.97
N ARG A 136 5.98 -13.39 -20.26
CA ARG A 136 5.42 -14.28 -21.29
C ARG A 136 6.23 -15.57 -21.49
N GLN A 137 7.54 -15.52 -21.27
CA GLN A 137 8.43 -16.65 -21.48
C GLN A 137 8.10 -17.86 -20.59
N PHE A 138 7.50 -17.61 -19.42
CA PHE A 138 7.12 -18.66 -18.48
C PHE A 138 5.86 -19.40 -18.91
N SER A 139 5.23 -19.01 -20.03
CA SER A 139 4.03 -19.68 -20.57
C SER A 139 2.89 -19.82 -19.53
N GLY A 140 2.78 -18.87 -18.61
CA GLY A 140 1.81 -18.90 -17.51
C GLY A 140 2.13 -19.91 -16.40
N GLN A 141 3.29 -20.55 -16.41
CA GLN A 141 3.71 -21.50 -15.38
C GLN A 141 4.38 -20.76 -14.21
N PHE A 142 3.55 -20.35 -13.25
CA PHE A 142 4.02 -19.76 -12.00
C PHE A 142 3.48 -20.54 -10.82
N ASP A 143 4.34 -20.70 -9.82
CA ASP A 143 3.94 -21.16 -8.50
C ASP A 143 3.68 -19.94 -7.61
N TYR A 144 2.76 -20.06 -6.66
CA TYR A 144 2.46 -18.96 -5.74
C TYR A 144 2.27 -19.43 -4.31
N ARG A 145 2.37 -18.46 -3.41
CA ARG A 145 1.98 -18.58 -2.01
C ARG A 145 1.32 -17.30 -1.55
N ILE A 146 0.38 -17.45 -0.62
CA ILE A 146 -0.26 -16.34 0.08
C ILE A 146 0.40 -16.19 1.44
N ILE A 147 0.85 -14.98 1.72
CA ILE A 147 1.29 -14.59 3.05
C ILE A 147 0.64 -13.25 3.42
N GLU A 148 0.62 -12.95 4.71
CA GLU A 148 0.29 -11.59 5.16
C GLU A 148 1.48 -10.66 4.90
N ASP A 149 1.25 -9.48 4.30
CA ASP A 149 2.32 -8.52 4.00
C ASP A 149 2.99 -8.07 5.31
N LEU A 150 4.23 -8.48 5.51
CA LEU A 150 5.01 -8.14 6.70
C LEU A 150 5.29 -6.63 6.79
N SER A 151 5.20 -5.92 5.67
CA SER A 151 5.36 -4.45 5.61
C SER A 151 4.05 -3.69 5.80
N LYS A 152 2.95 -4.35 6.17
CA LYS A 152 1.67 -3.69 6.32
C LYS A 152 1.69 -2.65 7.43
N ILE A 153 0.93 -1.58 7.21
CA ILE A 153 0.66 -0.54 8.19
C ILE A 153 -0.28 -1.12 9.25
N PHE A 154 0.16 -1.22 10.49
CA PHE A 154 -0.74 -1.55 11.61
C PHE A 154 -1.26 -0.27 12.23
N TYR A 155 -2.49 0.13 11.88
CA TYR A 155 -3.10 1.29 12.52
C TYR A 155 -3.29 1.03 14.02
N PRO A 156 -2.81 1.91 14.91
CA PRO A 156 -3.03 1.75 16.34
C PRO A 156 -4.53 1.74 16.65
N PRO A 157 -4.99 0.91 17.59
CA PRO A 157 -6.37 1.01 18.07
C PRO A 157 -6.61 2.40 18.67
N LEU A 158 -7.86 2.86 18.62
CA LEU A 158 -8.21 4.09 19.34
C LEU A 158 -7.93 3.92 20.85
N PRO A 159 -7.33 4.93 21.50
CA PRO A 159 -7.11 4.90 22.94
C PRO A 159 -8.46 4.86 23.65
N ARG A 160 -8.62 3.93 24.60
CA ARG A 160 -9.84 3.81 25.41
C ARG A 160 -10.02 4.97 26.39
N ASN A 161 -8.90 5.46 26.92
CA ASN A 161 -8.86 6.54 27.91
C ASN A 161 -7.96 7.65 27.36
N CYS A 162 -8.54 8.60 26.65
CA CYS A 162 -7.84 9.77 26.15
C CYS A 162 -8.46 11.03 26.76
N SER A 163 -7.62 11.99 27.09
CA SER A 163 -8.02 13.28 27.65
C SER A 163 -8.65 14.22 26.63
N VAL A 164 -8.53 13.92 25.33
CA VAL A 164 -9.13 14.69 24.22
C VAL A 164 -10.21 13.87 23.51
N ALA A 165 -11.13 14.57 22.85
CA ALA A 165 -12.17 13.94 22.06
C ALA A 165 -11.59 13.19 20.85
N VAL A 166 -12.26 12.12 20.43
CA VAL A 166 -12.01 11.46 19.15
C VAL A 166 -13.00 12.00 18.13
N LEU A 167 -12.48 12.59 17.05
CA LEU A 167 -13.26 13.06 15.92
C LEU A 167 -13.21 12.05 14.76
N PRO A 168 -14.34 11.81 14.07
CA PRO A 168 -14.35 11.06 12.83
C PRO A 168 -13.49 11.74 11.75
N PHE A 169 -12.74 10.95 10.97
CA PHE A 169 -11.96 11.46 9.84
C PHE A 169 -12.83 12.20 8.82
N SER A 170 -14.11 11.84 8.67
CA SER A 170 -15.07 12.55 7.82
C SER A 170 -15.36 13.99 8.26
N ASN A 171 -15.04 14.35 9.52
CA ASN A 171 -15.33 15.67 10.05
C ASN A 171 -14.24 16.70 9.73
N ILE A 172 -13.09 16.26 9.22
CA ILE A 172 -12.01 17.15 8.81
C ILE A 172 -12.00 17.32 7.29
N ARG A 173 -11.84 18.56 6.84
CA ARG A 173 -11.67 18.93 5.44
C ARG A 173 -10.25 19.43 5.22
N LYS A 174 -9.52 18.77 4.33
CA LYS A 174 -8.18 19.19 3.93
C LYS A 174 -8.22 20.49 3.13
N VAL A 175 -7.40 21.46 3.54
CA VAL A 175 -7.21 22.74 2.85
C VAL A 175 -6.00 22.63 1.92
N ARG A 176 -4.83 22.25 2.45
CA ARG A 176 -3.59 22.07 1.67
C ARG A 176 -2.61 21.14 2.38
N ASP A 177 -1.65 20.60 1.63
CA ASP A 177 -0.48 19.94 2.23
C ASP A 177 0.54 20.98 2.70
N ILE A 178 1.17 20.70 3.84
CA ILE A 178 2.29 21.48 4.36
C ILE A 178 3.58 20.66 4.18
N ALA A 179 3.53 19.39 4.55
CA ALA A 179 4.65 18.46 4.42
C ALA A 179 4.11 17.02 4.26
N PRO A 180 4.97 16.03 3.93
CA PRO A 180 4.54 14.64 3.93
C PRO A 180 3.86 14.24 5.24
N ALA A 181 2.62 13.74 5.13
CA ALA A 181 1.76 13.37 6.27
C ALA A 181 1.37 14.54 7.21
N ILE A 182 1.56 15.80 6.80
CA ILE A 182 1.12 16.98 7.54
C ILE A 182 0.29 17.88 6.61
N SER A 183 -0.96 18.10 6.96
CA SER A 183 -1.87 18.92 6.17
C SER A 183 -2.55 19.98 7.04
N LEU A 184 -2.82 21.13 6.44
CA LEU A 184 -3.72 22.13 7.01
C LEU A 184 -5.16 21.65 6.78
N VAL A 185 -5.97 21.63 7.83
CA VAL A 185 -7.36 21.17 7.78
C VAL A 185 -8.30 22.10 8.53
N GLN A 186 -9.59 21.98 8.22
CA GLN A 186 -10.67 22.63 8.95
C GLN A 186 -11.64 21.57 9.46
N ILE A 187 -12.20 21.76 10.66
CA ILE A 187 -13.31 20.92 11.15
C ILE A 187 -14.60 21.46 10.53
N ALA A 188 -15.46 20.60 9.99
CA ALA A 188 -16.67 21.02 9.27
C ALA A 188 -17.59 21.96 10.07
N SER A 189 -17.60 21.85 11.40
CA SER A 189 -18.40 22.67 12.31
C SER A 189 -17.72 23.97 12.77
N GLN A 190 -16.46 24.22 12.37
CA GLN A 190 -15.65 25.32 12.88
C GLN A 190 -14.93 26.06 11.74
N LYS A 191 -14.72 27.36 11.90
CA LYS A 191 -13.97 28.19 10.95
C LYS A 191 -12.47 28.28 11.26
N GLN A 192 -12.00 27.53 12.25
CA GLN A 192 -10.61 27.54 12.67
C GLN A 192 -9.79 26.49 11.91
N ASP A 193 -8.57 26.88 11.56
CA ASP A 193 -7.59 26.03 10.92
C ASP A 193 -6.80 25.23 11.96
N TYR A 194 -6.48 23.99 11.59
CA TYR A 194 -5.74 23.04 12.42
C TYR A 194 -4.67 22.33 11.60
N ILE A 195 -3.69 21.79 12.29
CA ILE A 195 -2.72 20.88 11.70
C ILE A 195 -3.19 19.44 11.89
N PHE A 196 -3.41 18.74 10.79
CA PHE A 196 -3.62 17.30 10.80
C PHE A 196 -2.31 16.58 10.50
N LYS A 197 -1.81 15.85 11.49
CA LYS A 197 -0.70 14.92 11.32
C LYS A 197 -1.24 13.52 11.07
N SER A 198 -1.19 13.08 9.82
CA SER A 198 -1.63 11.74 9.42
C SER A 198 -0.60 10.68 9.83
N ILE A 199 -1.09 9.47 10.15
CA ILE A 199 -0.23 8.30 10.31
C ILE A 199 -0.19 7.41 9.06
N ASP A 200 -0.99 7.73 8.05
CA ASP A 200 -0.98 7.02 6.76
C ASP A 200 0.37 7.29 6.07
N ARG A 201 1.34 6.40 6.24
CA ARG A 201 2.69 6.53 5.64
C ARG A 201 2.97 5.37 4.68
N PRO A 202 3.48 5.62 3.46
CA PRO A 202 3.81 4.56 2.50
C PRO A 202 4.80 3.51 3.02
N LEU A 203 5.65 3.88 3.99
CA LEU A 203 6.72 3.08 4.60
C LEU A 203 6.50 2.84 6.10
N TYR A 204 5.26 2.67 6.54
CA TYR A 204 4.98 2.39 7.93
C TYR A 204 5.49 1.00 8.34
N GLN A 205 6.26 0.93 9.43
CA GLN A 205 6.74 -0.31 10.02
C GLN A 205 5.95 -0.64 11.31
N PRO A 206 5.88 -1.90 11.74
CA PRO A 206 5.20 -2.26 13.00
C PRO A 206 5.70 -1.46 14.22
N ARG A 207 6.98 -1.06 14.24
CA ARG A 207 7.55 -0.21 15.30
C ARG A 207 6.96 1.21 15.30
N ASP A 208 6.45 1.70 14.18
CA ASP A 208 5.88 3.04 14.07
C ASP A 208 4.62 3.16 14.91
N SER A 209 3.82 2.10 15.07
CA SER A 209 2.64 2.10 15.95
C SER A 209 3.01 2.42 17.39
N TYR A 210 4.12 1.84 17.87
CA TYR A 210 4.63 2.12 19.21
C TYR A 210 5.10 3.58 19.34
N ILE A 211 5.80 4.10 18.33
CA ILE A 211 6.27 5.49 18.30
C ILE A 211 5.08 6.46 18.30
N ILE A 212 4.05 6.18 17.52
CA ILE A 212 2.83 7.00 17.42
C ILE A 212 2.06 7.00 18.75
N GLN A 213 1.90 5.85 19.38
CA GLN A 213 1.28 5.77 20.71
C GLN A 213 2.08 6.56 21.75
N ARG A 214 3.41 6.50 21.71
CA ARG A 214 4.26 7.27 22.61
C ARG A 214 4.21 8.77 22.33
N GLU A 215 4.13 9.18 21.06
CA GLU A 215 3.90 10.57 20.69
C GLU A 215 2.58 11.08 21.27
N LEU A 216 1.50 10.32 21.13
CA LEU A 216 0.21 10.66 21.70
C LEU A 216 0.29 10.85 23.22
N LEU A 217 0.90 9.90 23.93
CA LEU A 217 1.09 9.99 25.38
C LEU A 217 1.88 11.25 25.78
N ASN A 218 2.95 11.56 25.06
CA ASN A 218 3.73 12.77 25.32
C ASN A 218 2.91 14.04 25.10
N LEU A 219 2.11 14.10 24.04
CA LEU A 219 1.23 15.24 23.77
C LEU A 219 0.15 15.40 24.84
N GLU A 220 -0.35 14.30 25.41
CA GLU A 220 -1.27 14.34 26.54
C GLU A 220 -0.61 14.82 27.84
N LEU A 221 0.60 14.33 28.13
CA LEU A 221 1.37 14.72 29.32
C LEU A 221 1.78 16.19 29.30
N LEU A 222 2.03 16.73 28.10
CA LEU A 222 2.47 18.12 27.88
C LEU A 222 1.31 19.08 27.64
N ARG A 223 0.05 18.65 27.89
CA ARG A 223 -1.09 19.55 27.80
C ARG A 223 -0.92 20.76 28.70
N GLN A 224 -1.36 21.91 28.18
CA GLN A 224 -1.28 23.22 28.85
C GLN A 224 0.15 23.71 29.10
N SER A 225 1.16 23.04 28.54
CA SER A 225 2.54 23.52 28.61
C SER A 225 2.74 24.67 27.62
N PRO A 226 3.09 25.89 28.08
CA PRO A 226 3.34 27.00 27.19
C PRO A 226 4.54 26.71 26.27
N GLY A 227 4.45 27.12 25.01
CA GLY A 227 5.51 26.93 24.01
C GLY A 227 5.55 25.53 23.38
N ILE A 228 4.64 24.62 23.74
CA ILE A 228 4.47 23.32 23.09
C ILE A 228 3.14 23.33 22.34
N ILE A 229 3.14 22.78 21.12
CA ILE A 229 1.93 22.62 20.31
C ILE A 229 0.92 21.71 21.03
N GLN A 230 -0.34 22.14 21.12
CA GLN A 230 -1.34 21.40 21.86
C GLN A 230 -2.10 20.40 20.98
N LEU A 231 -2.39 19.24 21.57
CA LEU A 231 -3.30 18.26 21.00
C LEU A 231 -4.74 18.74 21.20
N VAL A 232 -5.44 18.95 20.08
CA VAL A 232 -6.84 19.37 20.06
C VAL A 232 -7.76 18.15 20.11
N SER A 233 -7.47 17.16 19.27
CA SER A 233 -8.30 15.97 19.13
C SER A 233 -7.53 14.83 18.46
N ILE A 234 -8.00 13.60 18.68
CA ILE A 234 -7.57 12.43 17.94
C ILE A 234 -8.50 12.22 16.75
N ILE A 235 -7.94 11.87 15.59
CA ILE A 235 -8.73 11.52 14.41
C ILE A 235 -8.83 10.00 14.29
N GLY A 236 -10.07 9.49 14.23
CA GLY A 236 -10.36 8.06 14.07
C GLY A 236 -11.19 7.76 12.81
N SER A 237 -11.05 6.55 12.27
CA SER A 237 -11.94 6.01 11.25
C SER A 237 -11.98 4.50 11.31
N GLY A 238 -12.86 3.86 10.55
CA GLY A 238 -12.75 2.42 10.30
C GLY A 238 -11.37 2.06 9.75
N ASN A 239 -10.91 0.84 10.05
CA ASN A 239 -9.65 0.30 9.53
C ASN A 239 -9.60 0.42 7.99
N PRO A 240 -8.58 1.10 7.40
CA PRO A 240 -8.45 1.24 5.96
C PRO A 240 -8.40 -0.08 5.19
N TYR A 241 -7.88 -1.13 5.82
CA TYR A 241 -7.78 -2.47 5.26
C TYR A 241 -9.04 -3.31 5.44
N HIS A 242 -10.09 -2.75 6.04
CA HIS A 242 -11.33 -3.47 6.25
C HIS A 242 -11.91 -3.99 4.94
N THR A 243 -12.14 -5.30 4.89
CA THR A 243 -12.62 -5.97 3.68
C THR A 243 -14.13 -5.84 3.52
N GLY A 244 -14.88 -5.64 4.62
CA GLY A 244 -16.34 -5.66 4.65
C GLY A 244 -16.96 -7.02 4.99
N ARG A 245 -16.14 -8.08 5.13
CA ARG A 245 -16.59 -9.42 5.56
C ARG A 245 -16.68 -9.57 7.08
N SER A 246 -15.73 -8.98 7.78
CA SER A 246 -15.73 -9.00 9.24
C SER A 246 -16.80 -8.07 9.80
N LYS A 247 -17.41 -8.49 10.91
CA LYS A 247 -18.28 -7.61 11.71
C LYS A 247 -17.49 -6.67 12.61
N ASP A 248 -16.17 -6.87 12.71
CA ASP A 248 -15.28 -6.08 13.55
C ASP A 248 -14.94 -4.76 12.85
N HIS A 249 -15.81 -3.78 13.01
CA HIS A 249 -15.61 -2.40 12.54
C HIS A 249 -14.77 -1.60 13.54
N SER A 250 -13.66 -2.16 14.00
CA SER A 250 -12.81 -1.45 14.96
C SER A 250 -12.30 -0.17 14.31
N ASN A 251 -12.69 0.96 14.90
CA ASN A 251 -12.13 2.25 14.55
C ASN A 251 -10.68 2.28 15.02
N VAL A 252 -9.82 2.77 14.13
CA VAL A 252 -8.39 2.90 14.35
C VAL A 252 -7.99 4.37 14.36
N LEU A 253 -6.88 4.66 15.01
CA LEU A 253 -6.23 5.96 14.96
C LEU A 253 -5.79 6.24 13.51
N ARG A 254 -6.13 7.43 12.99
CA ARG A 254 -5.69 7.93 11.68
C ARG A 254 -4.74 9.11 11.77
N GLY A 255 -4.71 9.78 12.92
CA GLY A 255 -3.79 10.88 13.16
C GLY A 255 -4.19 11.78 14.30
N PHE A 256 -3.49 12.89 14.39
CA PHE A 256 -3.65 13.90 15.44
C PHE A 256 -4.10 15.21 14.83
N LEU A 257 -5.02 15.87 15.52
CA LEU A 257 -5.39 17.25 15.25
C LEU A 257 -4.69 18.14 16.27
N LEU A 258 -3.86 19.06 15.77
CA LEU A 258 -3.01 19.94 16.55
C LEU A 258 -3.37 21.40 16.26
N GLU A 259 -3.05 22.29 17.21
CA GLU A 259 -3.17 23.73 17.00
C GLU A 259 -2.34 24.20 15.80
N TYR A 260 -2.85 25.18 15.06
CA TYR A 260 -2.11 25.79 13.96
C TYR A 260 -1.48 27.12 14.40
N HIS A 261 -0.17 27.26 14.19
CA HIS A 261 0.57 28.50 14.38
C HIS A 261 0.97 29.09 13.03
N THR A 262 0.63 30.35 12.80
CA THR A 262 0.75 31.01 11.48
C THR A 262 2.14 31.53 11.17
N ASP A 263 2.99 31.74 12.19
CA ASP A 263 4.25 32.46 12.05
C ASP A 263 5.38 31.64 11.42
N GLY A 264 5.10 30.38 11.08
CA GLY A 264 6.03 29.51 10.39
C GLY A 264 7.10 28.96 11.33
N THR A 265 8.28 28.71 10.78
CA THR A 265 9.42 28.21 11.54
C THR A 265 10.23 29.36 12.15
N LEU A 266 11.03 29.04 13.18
CA LEU A 266 11.96 30.01 13.75
C LEU A 266 13.00 30.47 12.70
N GLU A 267 13.44 29.57 11.83
CA GLU A 267 14.37 29.86 10.72
C GLU A 267 13.79 30.95 9.81
N GLU A 268 12.56 30.78 9.31
CA GLU A 268 11.87 31.77 8.48
C GLU A 268 11.65 33.11 9.18
N THR A 269 11.56 33.11 10.52
CA THR A 269 11.41 34.32 11.31
C THR A 269 12.73 35.06 11.50
N LEU A 270 13.84 34.33 11.63
CA LEU A 270 15.18 34.88 11.81
C LEU A 270 15.81 35.35 10.48
N GLU A 271 15.32 34.85 9.35
CA GLU A 271 15.77 35.25 8.00
C GLU A 271 15.04 36.49 7.42
N LYS A 272 14.08 37.05 8.16
CA LYS A 272 13.41 38.32 7.83
C LYS A 272 14.11 39.52 8.47
#